data_AF-A0A958F8E1-F1
#
_entry.id   AF-A0A958F8E1-F1
#
_cell.length_a   1.000
_cell.length_b   1.000
_cell.length_c   1.000
_cell.angle_alpha   90.00
_cell.angle_beta   90.00
_cell.angle_gamma   90.00
#
_symmetry.space_group_name_H-M   'P 1'
#
loop_
_entity.id
_entity.type
_entity.pdbx_description
1 polymer ?
#
loop_
_entity_poly.entity_id
_entity_poly.type
_entity_poly.pdbx_seq_one_letter_code
_entity_poly.pdbx_strand_id
1 'polypeptide(L)'
;KSEVAGGLVVMSLRNGRRGAESGASAMSQYGMMDDMDMDQDTGAVGGVISGENIELSDRNITFLDSISSKELFDTNSKTKFKSTSLDRLKRFVEIVNFFGIRFGLFTEDAQIKLTEQNQRLIRDEVLSNFIKAQSLEEGQRSIEPIFIMEMRILLEILRNELR
;
A
#
# COMPACT_ATOMS: atom_id res chain seq x y z
N LYS A 1 17.32 15.56 -15.68
CA LYS A 1 16.17 15.80 -14.77
C LYS A 1 14.91 15.85 -15.62
N SER A 2 14.16 14.74 -15.66
CA SER A 2 12.70 14.73 -15.78
C SER A 2 12.27 13.29 -15.60
N GLU A 3 11.51 13.07 -14.54
CA GLU A 3 10.97 11.80 -14.11
C GLU A 3 9.93 11.31 -15.12
N VAL A 4 10.09 10.09 -15.62
CA VAL A 4 9.02 9.37 -16.32
C VAL A 4 8.31 8.53 -15.27
N ALA A 5 7.31 9.12 -14.63
CA ALA A 5 6.32 8.36 -13.89
C ALA A 5 5.40 7.68 -14.90
N GLY A 6 5.70 6.41 -15.21
CA GLY A 6 4.81 5.53 -15.94
C GLY A 6 3.54 5.29 -15.13
N GLY A 7 2.51 6.09 -15.38
CA GLY A 7 1.17 5.87 -14.84
C GLY A 7 0.55 4.61 -15.45
N LEU A 8 0.11 3.71 -14.59
CA LEU A 8 -0.63 2.51 -14.98
C LEU A 8 -1.98 2.94 -15.58
N VAL A 9 -2.15 2.84 -16.89
CA VAL A 9 -3.43 3.11 -17.56
C VAL A 9 -4.27 1.85 -17.49
N VAL A 10 -5.27 1.82 -16.59
CA VAL A 10 -6.30 0.78 -16.60
C VAL A 10 -7.37 1.19 -17.61
N MET A 11 -7.34 0.59 -18.80
CA MET A 11 -8.45 0.71 -19.75
C MET A 11 -9.62 -0.13 -19.26
N SER A 12 -10.69 0.53 -18.81
CA SER A 12 -11.98 -0.12 -18.60
C SER A 12 -12.53 -0.58 -19.96
N LEU A 13 -12.57 -1.89 -20.20
CA LEU A 13 -13.32 -2.50 -21.30
C LEU A 13 -14.81 -2.30 -21.04
N ARG A 14 -15.33 -1.17 -21.50
CA ARG A 14 -16.77 -0.88 -21.43
C ARG A 14 -17.46 -1.69 -22.52
N ASN A 15 -18.12 -2.76 -22.09
CA ASN A 15 -19.07 -3.54 -22.85
C ASN A 15 -20.01 -2.63 -23.65
N GLY A 16 -20.05 -2.85 -24.96
CA GLY A 16 -20.92 -2.13 -25.86
C GLY A 16 -22.39 -2.40 -25.56
N ARG A 17 -23.16 -1.32 -25.38
CA ARG A 17 -24.61 -1.29 -25.62
C ARG A 17 -25.04 0.14 -25.97
N ARG A 18 -25.20 0.34 -27.29
CA ARG A 18 -26.15 1.20 -28.03
C ARG A 18 -26.67 2.50 -27.38
N GLY A 19 -26.43 3.61 -28.09
CA GLY A 19 -27.56 4.41 -28.63
C GLY A 19 -27.48 5.93 -28.45
N ALA A 20 -27.60 6.63 -29.59
CA ALA A 20 -28.13 7.98 -29.81
C ALA A 20 -27.21 9.22 -29.61
N GLU A 21 -26.63 9.63 -30.75
CA GLU A 21 -26.55 10.99 -31.32
C GLU A 21 -26.83 12.22 -30.43
N SER A 22 -25.85 13.12 -30.34
CA SER A 22 -25.96 14.47 -30.93
C SER A 22 -24.63 15.21 -30.81
N GLY A 23 -24.17 15.81 -31.93
CA GLY A 23 -22.97 16.62 -31.97
C GLY A 23 -23.26 18.08 -31.59
N ALA A 24 -22.41 18.66 -30.74
CA ALA A 24 -22.17 20.10 -30.72
C ALA A 24 -20.82 20.42 -30.06
N SER A 25 -19.99 21.10 -30.86
CA SER A 25 -18.90 22.02 -30.51
C SER A 25 -17.87 21.62 -29.45
N ALA A 26 -16.69 21.29 -29.96
CA ALA A 26 -15.43 21.74 -29.40
C ALA A 26 -15.48 23.25 -29.09
N MET A 27 -15.58 23.60 -27.81
CA MET A 27 -15.12 24.87 -27.17
C MET A 27 -15.73 24.94 -25.77
N SER A 28 -15.18 24.19 -24.82
CA SER A 28 -15.27 24.50 -23.39
C SER A 28 -13.98 24.06 -22.71
N GLN A 29 -12.87 24.56 -23.27
CA GLN A 29 -11.55 24.52 -22.67
C GLN A 29 -11.44 25.87 -21.94
N TYR A 30 -11.19 25.83 -20.63
CA TYR A 30 -11.06 26.99 -19.72
C TYR A 30 -12.37 27.60 -19.18
N GLY A 31 -13.18 26.78 -18.50
CA GLY A 31 -14.12 27.25 -17.49
C GLY A 31 -13.69 26.74 -16.11
N MET A 32 -12.97 27.55 -15.34
CA MET A 32 -12.77 27.30 -13.91
C MET A 32 -14.14 27.50 -13.24
N MET A 33 -14.84 26.40 -12.94
CA MET A 33 -15.94 26.44 -11.97
C MET A 33 -15.31 26.27 -10.59
N ASP A 34 -15.24 27.38 -9.88
CA ASP A 34 -15.05 27.45 -8.44
C ASP A 34 -16.24 26.80 -7.73
N ASP A 35 -15.91 25.97 -6.75
CA ASP A 35 -16.67 25.52 -5.57
C ASP A 35 -18.05 24.84 -5.70
N MET A 36 -18.24 23.89 -4.78
CA MET A 36 -19.45 23.14 -4.43
C MET A 36 -19.78 21.93 -5.32
N ASP A 37 -19.40 20.72 -4.89
CA ASP A 37 -20.18 19.99 -3.88
C ASP A 37 -19.53 18.65 -3.52
N MET A 38 -19.43 18.42 -2.21
CA MET A 38 -19.39 17.07 -1.66
C MET A 38 -20.62 16.31 -2.16
N ASP A 39 -20.37 15.22 -2.91
CA ASP A 39 -21.07 13.94 -2.82
C ASP A 39 -20.85 13.19 -4.13
N GLN A 40 -19.70 12.54 -4.24
CA GLN A 40 -19.59 11.37 -5.11
C GLN A 40 -19.34 10.15 -4.24
N ASP A 41 -20.48 9.66 -3.76
CA ASP A 41 -20.93 8.27 -3.80
C ASP A 41 -20.12 7.35 -4.74
N THR A 42 -18.85 7.10 -4.39
CA THR A 42 -18.14 5.90 -4.82
C THR A 42 -18.65 4.77 -3.94
N GLY A 43 -19.73 4.13 -4.39
CA GLY A 43 -20.32 2.95 -3.77
C GLY A 43 -19.26 2.05 -3.14
N ALA A 44 -19.34 1.96 -1.82
CA ALA A 44 -18.36 1.38 -0.93
C ALA A 44 -17.96 -0.07 -1.30
N VAL A 45 -16.84 -0.20 -2.00
CA VAL A 45 -16.00 -1.41 -2.01
C VAL A 45 -14.55 -0.95 -1.77
N GLY A 46 -14.34 -0.19 -0.69
CA GLY A 46 -13.08 0.52 -0.41
C GLY A 46 -12.18 -0.24 0.55
N GLY A 47 -11.55 -1.31 0.05
CA GLY A 47 -10.46 -1.99 0.76
C GLY A 47 -9.13 -1.76 0.05
N VAL A 48 -8.05 -1.59 0.80
CA VAL A 48 -6.68 -1.48 0.27
C VAL A 48 -6.12 -2.89 0.14
N ILE A 49 -5.43 -3.24 -0.94
CA ILE A 49 -4.80 -4.57 -1.04
C ILE A 49 -3.72 -4.70 0.03
N SER A 50 -3.75 -5.75 0.85
CA SER A 50 -2.80 -5.95 1.95
C SER A 50 -1.35 -5.95 1.45
N GLY A 51 -1.10 -6.63 0.32
CA GLY A 51 0.23 -6.79 -0.24
C GLY A 51 1.10 -7.80 0.51
N GLU A 52 0.64 -8.30 1.66
CA GLU A 52 1.31 -9.32 2.47
C GLU A 52 0.30 -10.23 3.18
N ASN A 53 0.70 -11.46 3.51
CA ASN A 53 -0.09 -12.34 4.38
C ASN A 53 -0.01 -11.86 5.83
N ILE A 54 -1.17 -11.64 6.45
CA ILE A 54 -1.27 -11.16 7.83
C ILE A 54 -2.20 -12.02 8.67
N GLU A 55 -1.90 -12.06 9.96
CA GLU A 55 -2.71 -12.69 10.99
C GLU A 55 -3.51 -11.63 11.75
N LEU A 56 -4.83 -11.80 11.79
CA LEU A 56 -5.71 -11.06 12.68
C LEU A 56 -6.15 -11.93 13.86
N SER A 57 -6.81 -11.33 14.85
CA SER A 57 -7.33 -12.05 16.01
C SER A 57 -8.36 -13.12 15.68
N ASP A 58 -9.12 -12.92 14.60
CA ASP A 58 -10.27 -13.73 14.19
C ASP A 58 -10.06 -14.52 12.90
N ARG A 59 -9.12 -14.11 12.04
CA ARG A 59 -8.83 -14.79 10.76
C ARG A 59 -7.44 -14.45 10.22
N ASN A 60 -7.05 -15.13 9.14
CA ASN A 60 -5.90 -14.75 8.32
C ASN A 60 -6.36 -14.01 7.05
N ILE A 61 -5.56 -13.07 6.58
CA ILE A 61 -5.77 -12.32 5.34
C ILE A 61 -4.59 -12.61 4.42
N THR A 62 -4.88 -12.96 3.18
CA THR A 62 -3.85 -13.25 2.17
C THR A 62 -3.37 -11.98 1.48
N PHE A 63 -2.19 -12.03 0.87
CA PHE A 63 -1.56 -10.89 0.24
C PHE A 63 -2.36 -10.21 -0.90
N LEU A 64 -3.32 -10.90 -1.52
CA LEU A 64 -4.21 -10.34 -2.54
C LEU A 64 -5.55 -9.84 -1.99
N ASP A 65 -5.84 -10.14 -0.73
CA ASP A 65 -7.09 -9.73 -0.12
C ASP A 65 -7.07 -8.23 0.15
N SER A 66 -8.20 -7.60 -0.08
CA SER A 66 -8.44 -6.22 0.32
C SER A 66 -8.71 -6.15 1.82
N ILE A 67 -8.14 -5.16 2.48
CA ILE A 67 -8.35 -4.87 3.88
C ILE A 67 -8.97 -3.50 4.08
N SER A 68 -9.95 -3.44 4.96
CA SER A 68 -10.62 -2.21 5.38
C SER A 68 -10.36 -1.89 6.85
N SER A 69 -10.62 -0.64 7.25
CA SER A 69 -10.49 -0.20 8.65
C SER A 69 -11.33 -1.03 9.61
N LYS A 70 -12.54 -1.39 9.18
CA LYS A 70 -13.49 -2.18 9.97
C LYS A 70 -13.01 -3.61 10.21
N GLU A 71 -12.12 -4.13 9.38
CA GLU A 71 -11.53 -5.45 9.55
C GLU A 71 -10.29 -5.41 10.46
N LEU A 72 -9.57 -4.29 10.47
CA LEU A 72 -8.36 -4.09 11.27
C LEU A 72 -8.64 -3.67 12.72
N PHE A 73 -9.81 -3.10 13.00
CA PHE A 73 -10.17 -2.61 14.32
C PHE A 73 -11.53 -3.18 14.75
N ASP A 74 -11.68 -3.51 16.03
CA ASP A 74 -12.95 -3.95 16.61
C ASP A 74 -13.89 -2.77 16.91
N THR A 75 -15.08 -3.07 17.44
CA THR A 75 -16.09 -2.05 17.80
C THR A 75 -15.62 -1.12 18.93
N ASN A 76 -14.59 -1.50 19.69
CA ASN A 76 -13.97 -0.70 20.73
C ASN A 76 -12.70 0.01 20.24
N SER A 77 -12.48 0.08 18.92
CA SER A 77 -11.28 0.65 18.31
C SER A 77 -9.96 -0.06 18.64
N LYS A 78 -10.00 -1.27 19.19
CA LYS A 78 -8.79 -2.08 19.42
C LYS A 78 -8.35 -2.75 18.13
N THR A 79 -7.04 -2.78 17.87
CA THR A 79 -6.55 -3.47 16.68
C THR A 79 -6.74 -4.97 16.81
N LYS A 80 -7.14 -5.59 15.70
CA LYS A 80 -7.17 -7.03 15.51
C LYS A 80 -5.87 -7.55 14.91
N PHE A 81 -4.99 -6.67 14.40
CA PHE A 81 -3.73 -7.06 13.79
C PHE A 81 -2.82 -7.73 14.84
N LYS A 82 -2.26 -8.89 14.49
CA LYS A 82 -1.31 -9.62 15.33
C LYS A 82 0.09 -9.65 14.74
N SER A 83 0.20 -10.09 13.49
CA SER A 83 1.50 -10.31 12.87
C SER A 83 1.42 -10.27 11.34
N THR A 84 2.59 -10.13 10.72
CA THR A 84 2.80 -10.23 9.27
C THR A 84 3.90 -11.27 8.96
N SER A 85 3.75 -11.99 7.85
CA SER A 85 4.66 -13.07 7.45
C SER A 85 6.04 -12.57 6.98
N LEU A 86 6.08 -11.40 6.34
CA LEU A 86 7.22 -10.82 5.62
C LEU A 86 7.65 -11.61 4.36
N ASP A 87 6.83 -12.52 3.84
CA ASP A 87 7.20 -13.38 2.71
C ASP A 87 7.46 -12.56 1.43
N ARG A 88 6.65 -11.53 1.18
CA ARG A 88 6.79 -10.63 0.03
C ARG A 88 7.96 -9.67 0.21
N LEU A 89 8.19 -9.18 1.43
CA LEU A 89 9.39 -8.41 1.73
C LEU A 89 10.67 -9.21 1.48
N LYS A 90 10.75 -10.44 1.98
CA LYS A 90 11.89 -11.33 1.75
C LYS A 90 12.12 -11.55 0.26
N ARG A 91 11.05 -11.85 -0.48
CA ARG A 91 11.14 -12.06 -1.93
C ARG A 91 11.60 -10.80 -2.66
N PHE A 92 11.14 -9.63 -2.23
CA PHE A 92 11.58 -8.36 -2.79
C PHE A 92 13.08 -8.15 -2.55
N VAL A 93 13.58 -8.37 -1.33
CA VAL A 93 15.00 -8.25 -1.00
C VAL A 93 15.86 -9.21 -1.81
N GLU A 94 15.42 -10.46 -2.01
CA GLU A 94 16.10 -11.43 -2.89
C GLU A 94 16.24 -10.90 -4.31
N ILE A 95 15.16 -10.34 -4.86
CA ILE A 95 15.15 -9.77 -6.22
C ILE A 95 16.10 -8.57 -6.28
N VAL A 96 16.03 -7.65 -5.32
CA VAL A 96 16.92 -6.48 -5.27
C VAL A 96 18.39 -6.91 -5.19
N ASN A 97 18.72 -7.87 -4.34
CA ASN A 97 20.08 -8.41 -4.22
C ASN A 97 20.55 -9.05 -5.53
N PHE A 98 19.69 -9.86 -6.17
CA PHE A 98 20.02 -10.50 -7.44
C PHE A 98 20.34 -9.47 -8.53
N PHE A 99 19.48 -8.47 -8.72
CA PHE A 99 19.70 -7.43 -9.71
C PHE A 99 20.87 -6.52 -9.34
N GLY A 100 21.00 -6.15 -8.07
CA GLY A 100 22.08 -5.29 -7.60
C GLY A 100 23.46 -5.88 -7.84
N ILE A 101 23.64 -7.17 -7.54
CA ILE A 101 24.90 -7.88 -7.81
C ILE A 101 25.11 -8.08 -9.31
N ARG A 102 24.08 -8.57 -10.02
CA ARG A 102 24.19 -8.87 -11.46
C ARG A 102 24.56 -7.66 -12.31
N PHE A 103 24.08 -6.48 -11.95
CA PHE A 103 24.34 -5.24 -12.68
C PHE A 103 25.44 -4.37 -12.04
N GLY A 104 26.14 -4.88 -11.01
CA GLY A 104 27.27 -4.19 -10.39
C GLY A 104 26.90 -2.95 -9.59
N LEU A 105 25.65 -2.85 -9.08
CA LEU A 105 25.22 -1.78 -8.18
C LEU A 105 25.83 -1.94 -6.78
N PHE A 106 26.01 -3.18 -6.33
CA PHE A 106 26.70 -3.51 -5.09
C PHE A 106 27.31 -4.92 -5.16
N THR A 107 28.24 -5.19 -4.27
CA THR A 107 28.98 -6.46 -4.16
C THR A 107 28.26 -7.47 -3.26
N GLU A 108 28.68 -8.75 -3.28
CA GLU A 108 28.04 -9.81 -2.48
C GLU A 108 28.10 -9.58 -0.97
N ASP A 109 29.15 -8.92 -0.48
CA ASP A 109 29.33 -8.50 0.91
C ASP A 109 28.42 -7.34 1.31
N ALA A 110 28.00 -6.51 0.35
CA ALA A 110 27.11 -5.37 0.53
C ALA A 110 25.62 -5.69 0.27
N GLN A 111 25.26 -6.97 0.15
CA GLN A 111 23.87 -7.39 -0.02
C GLN A 111 23.00 -6.99 1.18
N ILE A 112 21.73 -6.67 0.91
CA ILE A 112 20.75 -6.41 1.97
C ILE A 112 20.46 -7.71 2.71
N LYS A 113 20.76 -7.76 4.01
CA LYS A 113 20.54 -8.95 4.86
C LYS A 113 19.33 -8.72 5.77
N LEU A 114 18.26 -9.47 5.52
CA LEU A 114 17.09 -9.47 6.40
C LEU A 114 17.31 -10.41 7.59
N THR A 115 18.15 -9.99 8.53
CA THR A 115 18.46 -10.76 9.76
C THR A 115 17.20 -11.06 10.57
N GLU A 116 17.25 -12.05 11.47
CA GLU A 116 16.12 -12.34 12.37
C GLU A 116 15.75 -11.14 13.24
N GLN A 117 16.76 -10.37 13.67
CA GLN A 117 16.56 -9.12 14.40
C GLN A 117 15.80 -8.10 13.55
N ASN A 118 16.20 -7.87 12.30
CA ASN A 118 15.53 -6.94 11.40
C ASN A 118 14.09 -7.39 11.12
N GLN A 119 13.86 -8.68 10.91
CA GLN A 119 12.51 -9.23 10.73
C GLN A 119 11.63 -8.99 11.95
N ARG A 120 12.17 -9.21 13.16
CA ARG A 120 11.43 -8.96 14.40
C ARG A 120 11.10 -7.48 14.55
N LEU A 121 12.08 -6.60 14.35
CA LEU A 121 11.87 -5.15 14.40
C LEU A 121 10.79 -4.68 13.44
N ILE A 122 10.79 -5.19 12.20
CA ILE A 122 9.76 -4.85 11.22
C ILE A 122 8.37 -5.28 11.69
N ARG A 123 8.22 -6.52 12.18
CA ARG A 123 6.92 -6.99 12.70
C ARG A 123 6.44 -6.16 13.89
N ASP A 124 7.33 -5.86 14.83
CA ASP A 124 7.02 -5.11 16.03
C ASP A 124 6.62 -3.66 15.69
N GLU A 125 7.30 -3.02 14.73
CA GLU A 125 6.97 -1.66 14.27
C GLU A 125 5.65 -1.61 13.46
N VAL A 126 5.38 -2.61 12.61
CA VAL A 126 4.07 -2.71 11.95
C VAL A 126 2.96 -2.81 12.99
N LEU A 127 3.10 -3.69 13.98
CA LEU A 127 2.14 -3.82 15.08
C LEU A 127 1.99 -2.51 15.87
N SER A 128 3.12 -1.86 16.20
CA SER A 128 3.16 -0.57 16.91
C SER A 128 2.38 0.51 16.16
N ASN A 129 2.47 0.56 14.83
CA ASN A 129 1.70 1.50 14.02
C ASN A 129 0.19 1.25 14.12
N PHE A 130 -0.26 0.00 14.14
CA PHE A 130 -1.67 -0.33 14.39
C PHE A 130 -2.12 0.01 15.81
N ILE A 131 -1.26 -0.19 16.82
CA ILE A 131 -1.53 0.20 18.20
C ILE A 131 -1.68 1.72 18.31
N LYS A 132 -0.80 2.50 17.68
CA LYS A 132 -0.90 3.96 17.63
C LYS A 132 -2.19 4.42 16.93
N ALA A 133 -2.60 3.72 15.87
CA ALA A 133 -3.85 4.04 15.16
C ALA A 133 -5.13 3.76 15.99
N GLN A 134 -5.06 2.97 17.07
CA GLN A 134 -6.20 2.75 17.97
C GLN A 134 -6.68 4.04 18.65
N SER A 135 -5.78 4.99 18.90
CA SER A 135 -6.14 6.28 19.54
C SER A 135 -6.75 7.28 18.56
N LEU A 136 -6.79 6.96 17.26
CA LEU A 136 -7.39 7.82 16.23
C LEU A 136 -8.84 7.44 15.98
N GLU A 137 -9.67 8.41 15.61
CA GLU A 137 -11.04 8.17 15.14
C GLU A 137 -11.04 7.43 13.80
N GLU A 138 -12.10 6.67 13.47
CA GLU A 138 -12.16 5.83 12.27
C GLU A 138 -11.87 6.62 10.98
N GLY A 139 -12.40 7.83 10.85
CA GLY A 139 -12.17 8.70 9.68
C GLY A 139 -10.77 9.30 9.59
N GLN A 140 -9.98 9.23 10.66
CA GLN A 140 -8.59 9.73 10.70
C GLN A 140 -7.56 8.62 10.49
N ARG A 141 -7.98 7.36 10.50
CA ARG A 141 -7.08 6.22 10.27
C ARG A 141 -6.76 6.10 8.79
N SER A 142 -5.52 6.41 8.43
CA SER A 142 -4.98 6.08 7.12
C SER A 142 -4.48 4.63 7.13
N ILE A 143 -5.01 3.80 6.24
CA ILE A 143 -4.60 2.41 6.10
C ILE A 143 -3.82 2.29 4.82
N GLU A 144 -2.55 1.92 4.96
CA GLU A 144 -1.66 1.62 3.84
C GLU A 144 -1.51 0.10 3.69
N PRO A 145 -1.12 -0.39 2.49
CA PRO A 145 -0.76 -1.79 2.33
C PRO A 145 0.34 -2.19 3.32
N ILE A 146 0.21 -3.34 3.95
CA ILE A 146 1.16 -3.86 4.95
C ILE A 146 2.56 -3.98 4.36
N PHE A 147 2.66 -4.45 3.11
CA PHE A 147 3.93 -4.52 2.39
C PHE A 147 4.63 -3.15 2.27
N ILE A 148 3.86 -2.07 2.09
CA ILE A 148 4.43 -0.71 2.01
C ILE A 148 4.92 -0.25 3.39
N MET A 149 4.23 -0.61 4.48
CA MET A 149 4.70 -0.36 5.85
C MET A 149 6.07 -1.03 6.08
N GLU A 150 6.14 -2.31 5.74
CA GLU A 150 7.34 -3.14 5.91
C GLU A 150 8.53 -2.57 5.13
N MET A 151 8.29 -2.18 3.87
CA MET A 151 9.28 -1.54 3.02
C MET A 151 9.79 -0.24 3.61
N ARG A 152 8.90 0.63 4.13
CA ARG A 152 9.30 1.87 4.78
C ARG A 152 10.19 1.61 5.99
N ILE A 153 9.81 0.67 6.84
CA ILE A 153 10.60 0.31 8.03
C ILE A 153 11.97 -0.28 7.63
N LEU A 154 12.01 -1.14 6.60
CA LEU A 154 13.28 -1.67 6.08
C LEU A 154 14.20 -0.53 5.60
N LEU A 155 13.68 0.44 4.84
CA LEU A 155 14.47 1.57 4.38
C LEU A 155 15.00 2.43 5.53
N GLU A 156 14.23 2.58 6.61
CA GLU A 156 14.67 3.27 7.82
C GLU A 156 15.80 2.52 8.53
N ILE A 157 15.70 1.19 8.65
CA ILE A 157 16.78 0.34 9.20
C ILE A 157 18.06 0.53 8.38
N LEU A 158 17.98 0.38 7.06
CA LEU A 158 19.14 0.51 6.16
C LEU A 158 19.77 1.92 6.23
N ARG A 159 18.94 2.96 6.31
CA ARG A 159 19.43 4.34 6.46
C ARG A 159 20.22 4.53 7.76
N ASN A 160 19.83 3.87 8.83
CA ASN A 160 20.50 3.98 10.13
C ASN A 160 21.80 3.17 10.18
N GLU A 161 21.88 2.05 9.46
CA GLU A 161 23.12 1.25 9.32
C GLU A 161 24.20 1.97 8.48
N LEU A 162 23.79 2.86 7.58
CA LEU A 162 24.68 3.64 6.72
C LEU A 162 25.25 4.92 7.38
N ARG A 163 24.84 5.25 8.60
CA ARG A 163 25.33 6.41 9.37
C ARG A 163 26.44 6.01 10.34
#